data_AF-A0A3D4VVS1-F1
#
_entry.id   AF-A0A3D4VVS1-F1
#
_cell.length_a   1.000
_cell.length_b   1.000
_cell.length_c   1.000
_cell.angle_alpha   90.00
_cell.angle_beta   90.00
_cell.angle_gamma   90.00
#
_symmetry.space_group_name_H-M   'P 1'
#
loop_
_entity.id
_entity.type
_entity.pdbx_description
1 polymer ?
#
loop_
_entity_poly.entity_id
_entity_poly.type
_entity_poly.pdbx_seq_one_letter_code
_entity_poly.pdbx_strand_id
1 'polypeptide(L)'
;MILKALSYIFGITISVAIIMILLLTSVKIVAINDFEFYRNQYVENDVYSNIAVNEKDLMYVTKQLISYMDGKRDDLSIIVNVAGEEKEFFNQREKDHMVDVRNLVAGGKKLRIILIGIAALLFILMKMFRLPIKNTISKSAVFTISVITIASGILAYIISRNFTDAFIVLHEILFTNTLWVLDYSTDRLLNMVPEIFFINMAIKIGVIFLCMVFIYFIISLIFVLKGRKKTS
;
A
#
# COMPACT_ATOMS: atom_id res chain seq x y z
N MET A 1 -27.03 -6.67 27.77
CA MET A 1 -26.92 -7.18 26.38
C MET A 1 -26.34 -6.14 25.42
N ILE A 2 -26.90 -4.92 25.37
CA ILE A 2 -26.49 -3.82 24.47
C ILE A 2 -25.01 -3.40 24.65
N LEU A 3 -24.54 -3.14 25.88
CA LEU A 3 -23.14 -2.73 26.14
C LEU A 3 -22.10 -3.79 25.73
N LYS A 4 -22.48 -5.08 25.77
CA LYS A 4 -21.61 -6.18 25.32
C LYS A 4 -21.53 -6.22 23.79
N ALA A 5 -22.67 -6.06 23.10
CA ALA A 5 -22.67 -5.97 21.64
C ALA A 5 -21.87 -4.75 21.15
N LEU A 6 -22.08 -3.58 21.77
CA LEU A 6 -21.33 -2.35 21.46
C LEU A 6 -19.82 -2.52 21.64
N SER A 7 -19.38 -3.19 22.71
CA SER A 7 -17.94 -3.39 22.92
C SER A 7 -17.32 -4.26 21.82
N TYR A 8 -17.99 -5.34 21.40
CA TYR A 8 -17.51 -6.19 20.31
C TYR A 8 -17.47 -5.45 18.97
N ILE A 9 -18.51 -4.68 18.65
CA ILE A 9 -18.56 -3.86 17.43
C ILE A 9 -17.37 -2.89 17.43
N PHE A 10 -17.18 -2.12 18.50
CA PHE A 10 -16.06 -1.18 18.60
C PHE A 10 -14.71 -1.90 18.51
N GLY A 11 -14.56 -3.04 19.18
CA GLY A 11 -13.35 -3.85 19.10
C GLY A 11 -13.04 -4.32 17.68
N ILE A 12 -14.04 -4.80 16.93
CA ILE A 12 -13.87 -5.24 15.53
C ILE A 12 -13.53 -4.05 14.65
N THR A 13 -14.25 -2.94 14.76
CA THR A 13 -13.99 -1.73 13.95
C THR A 13 -12.59 -1.19 14.21
N ILE A 14 -12.14 -1.15 15.47
CA ILE A 14 -10.76 -0.78 15.82
C ILE A 14 -9.76 -1.74 15.18
N SER A 15 -9.99 -3.05 15.27
CA SER A 15 -9.09 -4.05 14.68
C SER A 15 -9.00 -3.95 13.16
N VAL A 16 -10.12 -3.77 12.47
CA VAL A 16 -10.15 -3.53 11.01
C VAL A 16 -9.40 -2.24 10.68
N ALA A 17 -9.65 -1.15 11.41
CA ALA A 17 -8.96 0.12 11.19
C ALA A 17 -7.44 -0.02 11.37
N ILE A 18 -6.98 -0.71 12.42
CA ILE A 18 -5.56 -0.98 12.66
C ILE A 18 -4.95 -1.77 11.50
N ILE A 19 -5.61 -2.85 11.05
CA ILE A 19 -5.11 -3.68 9.94
C ILE A 19 -5.00 -2.85 8.66
N MET A 20 -5.99 -2.01 8.35
CA MET A 20 -5.94 -1.10 7.20
C MET A 20 -4.84 -0.05 7.33
N ILE A 21 -4.62 0.49 8.53
CA ILE A 21 -3.49 1.40 8.81
C ILE A 21 -2.15 0.69 8.54
N LEU A 22 -2.00 -0.57 8.96
CA LEU A 22 -0.79 -1.36 8.72
C LEU A 22 -0.59 -1.61 7.22
N LEU A 23 -1.64 -1.93 6.47
CA LEU A 23 -1.58 -2.08 5.01
C LEU A 23 -1.14 -0.77 4.32
N LEU A 24 -1.78 0.36 4.64
CA LEU A 24 -1.39 1.66 4.07
C LEU A 24 0.03 2.06 4.50
N THR A 25 0.49 1.58 5.65
CA THR A 25 1.86 1.80 6.11
C THR A 25 2.86 0.97 5.31
N SER A 26 2.59 -0.31 5.02
CA SER A 26 3.50 -1.13 4.19
C SER A 26 3.61 -0.59 2.77
N VAL A 27 2.49 -0.15 2.17
CA VAL A 27 2.49 0.52 0.86
C VAL A 27 3.39 1.75 0.89
N LYS A 28 3.24 2.63 1.89
CA LYS A 28 4.11 3.81 2.02
C LYS A 28 5.58 3.44 2.19
N ILE A 29 5.88 2.42 3.00
CA ILE A 29 7.27 1.97 3.24
C ILE A 29 7.92 1.58 1.90
N VAL A 30 7.26 0.78 1.08
CA VAL A 30 7.85 0.29 -0.17
C VAL A 30 7.76 1.32 -1.30
N ALA A 31 6.56 1.81 -1.61
CA ALA A 31 6.35 2.64 -2.81
C ALA A 31 6.98 4.05 -2.69
N ILE A 32 7.08 4.59 -1.48
CA ILE A 32 7.52 5.98 -1.26
C ILE A 32 8.88 6.07 -0.57
N ASN A 33 9.16 5.20 0.41
CA ASN A 33 10.36 5.35 1.23
C ASN A 33 11.53 4.45 0.79
N ASP A 34 11.29 3.43 -0.03
CA ASP A 34 12.29 2.42 -0.41
C ASP A 34 12.90 2.71 -1.76
N PHE A 35 13.76 3.74 -1.82
CA PHE A 35 14.42 4.14 -3.07
C PHE A 35 15.33 3.05 -3.65
N GLU A 36 15.96 2.25 -2.78
CA GLU A 36 16.84 1.14 -3.18
C GLU A 36 16.07 0.00 -3.85
N PHE A 37 14.81 -0.23 -3.47
CA PHE A 37 13.95 -1.17 -4.20
C PHE A 37 13.87 -0.84 -5.69
N TYR A 38 13.67 0.43 -6.05
CA TYR A 38 13.60 0.85 -7.46
C TYR A 38 14.94 0.59 -8.18
N ARG A 39 16.05 1.01 -7.58
CA ARG A 39 17.40 0.77 -8.11
C ARG A 39 17.64 -0.71 -8.39
N ASN A 40 17.32 -1.58 -7.42
CA ASN A 40 17.51 -3.02 -7.56
C ASN A 40 16.64 -3.59 -8.68
N GLN A 41 15.37 -3.18 -8.77
CA GLN A 41 14.51 -3.63 -9.85
C GLN A 41 14.98 -3.16 -11.23
N TYR A 42 15.60 -1.98 -11.34
CA TYR A 42 16.14 -1.52 -12.62
C TYR A 42 17.37 -2.31 -13.05
N VAL A 43 18.22 -2.70 -12.10
CA VAL A 43 19.38 -3.56 -12.36
C VAL A 43 18.92 -4.97 -12.73
N GLU A 44 18.04 -5.59 -11.93
CA GLU A 44 17.57 -6.97 -12.12
C GLU A 44 16.82 -7.17 -13.44
N ASN A 45 16.12 -6.13 -13.92
CA ASN A 45 15.29 -6.20 -15.13
C ASN A 45 15.89 -5.44 -16.33
N ASP A 46 17.19 -5.11 -16.28
CA ASP A 46 17.95 -4.42 -17.35
C ASP A 46 17.25 -3.16 -17.90
N VAL A 47 16.59 -2.40 -17.01
CA VAL A 47 15.75 -1.27 -17.40
C VAL A 47 16.58 -0.20 -18.09
N TYR A 48 17.76 0.14 -17.56
CA TYR A 48 18.63 1.19 -18.11
C TYR A 48 18.92 1.00 -19.60
N SER A 49 19.19 -0.24 -20.01
CA SER A 49 19.45 -0.60 -21.40
C SER A 49 18.18 -0.52 -22.25
N ASN A 50 17.06 -1.04 -21.74
CA ASN A 50 15.77 -1.09 -22.45
C ASN A 50 15.21 0.30 -22.78
N ILE A 51 15.40 1.29 -21.91
CA ILE A 51 14.95 2.67 -22.15
C ILE A 51 16.05 3.60 -22.68
N ALA A 52 17.28 3.09 -22.86
CA ALA A 52 18.46 3.86 -23.28
C ALA A 52 18.71 5.13 -22.43
N VAL A 53 18.60 4.99 -21.11
CA VAL A 53 18.87 6.05 -20.13
C VAL A 53 19.90 5.56 -19.13
N ASN A 54 20.92 6.37 -18.86
CA ASN A 54 21.96 6.00 -17.91
C ASN A 54 21.39 5.93 -16.47
N GLU A 55 22.10 5.20 -15.61
CA GLU A 55 21.67 4.96 -14.23
C GLU A 55 21.43 6.25 -13.44
N LYS A 56 22.32 7.23 -13.56
CA LYS A 56 22.24 8.49 -12.83
C LYS A 56 20.96 9.25 -13.18
N ASP A 57 20.65 9.34 -14.47
CA ASP A 57 19.49 10.07 -14.98
C ASP A 57 18.18 9.35 -14.64
N LEU A 58 18.12 8.02 -14.80
CA LEU A 58 16.92 7.27 -14.43
C LEU A 58 16.65 7.31 -12.92
N MET A 59 17.69 7.18 -12.10
CA MET A 59 17.52 7.31 -10.64
C MET A 59 17.13 8.74 -10.24
N TYR A 60 17.60 9.77 -10.96
CA TYR A 60 17.13 11.14 -10.78
C TYR A 60 15.64 11.27 -11.13
N VAL A 61 15.20 10.78 -12.29
CA VAL A 61 13.78 10.74 -12.71
C VAL A 61 12.92 10.03 -11.66
N THR A 62 13.38 8.88 -11.17
CA THR A 62 12.70 8.08 -10.12
C THR A 62 12.51 8.88 -8.84
N LYS A 63 13.55 9.61 -8.40
CA LYS A 63 13.47 10.45 -7.21
C LYS A 63 12.44 11.57 -7.39
N GLN A 64 12.36 12.17 -8.57
CA GLN A 64 11.36 13.19 -8.88
C GLN A 64 9.94 12.60 -8.95
N LEU A 65 9.79 11.42 -9.55
CA LEU A 65 8.53 10.66 -9.61
C LEU A 65 8.00 10.36 -8.21
N ILE A 66 8.84 9.81 -7.32
CA ILE A 66 8.49 9.54 -5.93
C ILE A 66 8.16 10.84 -5.18
N SER A 67 8.92 11.92 -5.39
CA SER A 67 8.64 13.23 -4.80
C SER A 67 7.27 13.77 -5.22
N TYR A 68 6.93 13.65 -6.50
CA TYR A 68 5.63 14.03 -7.06
C TYR A 68 4.48 13.19 -6.47
N MET A 69 4.61 11.85 -6.45
CA MET A 69 3.65 10.96 -5.79
C MET A 69 3.51 11.26 -4.28
N ASP A 70 4.60 11.65 -3.62
CA ASP A 70 4.60 12.01 -2.21
C ASP A 70 3.98 13.41 -1.96
N GLY A 71 3.68 14.18 -3.02
CA GLY A 71 3.11 15.52 -2.95
C GLY A 71 4.12 16.61 -2.62
N LYS A 72 5.41 16.34 -2.80
CA LYS A 72 6.54 17.26 -2.56
C LYS A 72 6.99 18.00 -3.83
N ARG A 73 6.37 17.71 -4.97
CA ARG A 73 6.62 18.31 -6.27
C ARG A 73 5.29 18.45 -7.03
N ASP A 74 5.18 19.47 -7.87
CA ASP A 74 3.93 19.82 -8.55
C ASP A 74 3.80 19.34 -9.99
N ASP A 75 4.91 19.09 -10.69
CA ASP A 75 4.94 18.62 -12.08
C ASP A 75 5.87 17.41 -12.28
N LEU A 76 5.78 16.80 -13.45
CA LEU A 76 6.69 15.74 -13.92
C LEU A 76 7.47 16.15 -15.17
N SER A 77 7.78 17.45 -15.30
CA SER A 77 8.62 17.97 -16.37
C SER A 77 10.09 17.81 -16.03
N ILE A 78 10.64 16.69 -16.50
CA ILE A 78 12.00 16.23 -16.20
C ILE A 78 12.71 15.98 -17.52
N ILE A 79 13.75 16.77 -17.80
CA ILE A 79 14.58 16.63 -19.01
C ILE A 79 15.80 15.79 -18.66
N VAL A 80 16.04 14.74 -19.43
CA VAL A 80 17.23 13.87 -19.32
C VAL A 80 17.70 13.45 -20.71
N ASN A 81 18.90 12.88 -20.78
CA ASN A 81 19.40 12.28 -22.00
C ASN A 81 18.77 10.89 -22.22
N VAL A 82 18.05 10.72 -23.32
CA VAL A 82 17.44 9.45 -23.72
C VAL A 82 17.97 9.11 -25.11
N ALA A 83 18.73 8.02 -25.22
CA ALA A 83 19.39 7.58 -26.46
C ALA A 83 20.26 8.67 -27.13
N GLY A 84 20.93 9.52 -26.34
CA GLY A 84 21.79 10.59 -26.83
C GLY A 84 21.10 11.95 -27.01
N GLU A 85 19.78 12.02 -26.90
CA GLU A 85 19.00 13.25 -27.08
C GLU A 85 18.45 13.79 -25.76
N GLU A 86 18.56 15.10 -25.52
CA GLU A 86 17.88 15.75 -24.39
C GLU A 86 16.39 15.94 -24.70
N LYS A 87 15.54 15.28 -23.92
CA LYS A 87 14.08 15.41 -24.03
C LYS A 87 13.38 15.15 -22.70
N GLU A 88 12.11 15.56 -22.62
CA GLU A 88 11.27 15.25 -21.47
C GLU A 88 11.08 13.73 -21.36
N PHE A 89 11.29 13.20 -20.16
CA PHE A 89 11.22 11.76 -19.92
C PHE A 89 9.80 11.23 -20.06
N PHE A 90 8.83 11.92 -19.47
CA PHE A 90 7.42 11.56 -19.51
C PHE A 90 6.69 12.38 -20.59
N ASN A 91 5.92 11.70 -21.43
CA ASN A 91 4.99 12.34 -22.36
C ASN A 91 3.71 12.82 -21.65
N GLN A 92 2.83 13.51 -22.37
CA GLN A 92 1.65 14.12 -21.76
C GLN A 92 0.68 13.10 -21.17
N ARG A 93 0.45 11.97 -21.85
CA ARG A 93 -0.47 10.92 -21.38
C ARG A 93 0.03 10.30 -20.07
N GLU A 94 1.32 10.05 -19.96
CA GLU A 94 1.95 9.52 -18.75
C GLU A 94 1.82 10.52 -17.59
N LYS A 95 2.04 11.81 -17.85
CA LYS A 95 1.84 12.87 -16.85
C LYS A 95 0.40 12.93 -16.36
N ASP A 96 -0.56 12.87 -17.28
CA ASP A 96 -2.00 12.88 -16.96
C ASP A 96 -2.38 11.64 -16.13
N HIS A 97 -1.89 10.45 -16.48
CA HIS A 97 -2.07 9.25 -15.66
C HIS A 97 -1.45 9.41 -14.26
N MET A 98 -0.26 9.98 -14.17
CA MET A 98 0.41 10.18 -12.88
C MET A 98 -0.31 11.19 -11.98
N VAL A 99 -1.12 12.11 -12.51
CA VAL A 99 -2.04 12.94 -11.69
C VAL A 99 -3.02 12.05 -10.94
N ASP A 100 -3.63 11.06 -11.60
CA ASP A 100 -4.56 10.12 -10.97
C ASP A 100 -3.85 9.30 -9.89
N VAL A 101 -2.63 8.81 -10.17
CA VAL A 101 -1.81 8.07 -9.20
C VAL A 101 -1.44 8.95 -8.00
N ARG A 102 -1.06 10.22 -8.20
CA ARG A 102 -0.76 11.17 -7.11
C ARG A 102 -1.99 11.38 -6.22
N ASN A 103 -3.17 11.54 -6.83
CA ASN A 103 -4.42 11.69 -6.10
C ASN A 103 -4.78 10.43 -5.31
N LEU A 104 -4.53 9.24 -5.87
CA LEU A 104 -4.72 7.97 -5.18
C LEU A 104 -3.80 7.85 -3.96
N VAL A 105 -2.51 8.18 -4.10
CA VAL A 105 -1.53 8.17 -3.00
C VAL A 105 -1.92 9.19 -1.92
N ALA A 106 -2.34 10.39 -2.30
CA ALA A 106 -2.83 11.40 -1.37
C ALA A 106 -4.10 10.93 -0.63
N GLY A 107 -5.04 10.30 -1.35
CA GLY A 107 -6.24 9.68 -0.79
C GLY A 107 -5.91 8.60 0.23
N GLY A 108 -4.96 7.71 -0.07
CA GLY A 108 -4.47 6.69 0.86
C GLY A 108 -3.88 7.28 2.15
N LYS A 109 -3.08 8.35 2.04
CA LYS A 109 -2.55 9.08 3.21
C LYS A 109 -3.67 9.67 4.06
N LYS A 110 -4.66 10.32 3.43
CA LYS A 110 -5.82 10.90 4.11
C LYS A 110 -6.66 9.82 4.81
N LEU A 111 -6.93 8.71 4.12
CA LEU A 111 -7.66 7.57 4.68
C LEU A 111 -6.96 7.02 5.92
N ARG A 112 -5.63 6.87 5.88
CA ARG A 112 -4.85 6.42 7.04
C ARG A 112 -5.05 7.34 8.25
N ILE A 113 -5.03 8.66 8.06
CA ILE A 113 -5.25 9.64 9.15
C ILE A 113 -6.67 9.51 9.70
N ILE A 114 -7.68 9.39 8.82
CA ILE A 114 -9.08 9.19 9.23
C ILE A 114 -9.24 7.90 10.06
N LEU A 115 -8.64 6.79 9.62
CA LEU A 115 -8.69 5.52 10.33
C LEU A 115 -8.04 5.59 11.72
N ILE A 116 -6.92 6.33 11.85
CA ILE A 116 -6.29 6.60 13.15
C ILE A 116 -7.26 7.38 14.05
N GLY A 117 -7.91 8.42 13.51
CA GLY A 117 -8.92 9.20 14.23
C GLY A 117 -10.11 8.36 14.70
N ILE A 118 -10.63 7.48 13.83
CA ILE A 118 -11.73 6.55 14.18
C ILE A 118 -11.29 5.59 15.28
N ALA A 119 -10.12 4.95 15.15
CA ALA A 119 -9.63 4.01 16.15
C ALA A 119 -9.42 4.70 17.52
N ALA A 120 -8.86 5.91 17.53
CA ALA A 120 -8.67 6.70 18.74
C ALA A 120 -10.01 7.12 19.38
N LEU A 121 -10.96 7.60 18.58
CA LEU A 121 -12.30 7.98 19.05
C LEU A 121 -13.02 6.79 19.68
N LEU A 122 -13.05 5.64 19.01
CA LEU A 122 -13.69 4.43 19.53
C LEU A 122 -13.02 3.94 20.81
N PHE A 123 -11.69 4.00 20.89
CA PHE A 123 -10.96 3.68 22.11
C PHE A 123 -11.34 4.61 23.28
N ILE A 124 -11.44 5.92 23.04
CA ILE A 124 -11.89 6.90 24.06
C ILE A 124 -13.32 6.61 24.50
N LEU A 125 -14.24 6.34 23.57
CA LEU A 125 -15.63 5.99 23.89
C LEU A 125 -15.70 4.71 24.73
N MET A 126 -14.91 3.68 24.40
CA MET A 126 -14.82 2.47 25.23
C MET A 126 -14.38 2.79 26.65
N LYS A 127 -13.46 3.74 26.85
CA LYS A 127 -13.03 4.19 28.19
C LYS A 127 -14.14 4.95 28.92
N MET A 128 -14.82 5.88 28.24
CA MET A 128 -15.93 6.66 28.80
C MET A 128 -17.07 5.77 29.28
N PHE A 129 -17.46 4.79 28.47
CA PHE A 129 -18.52 3.82 28.80
C PHE A 129 -18.05 2.66 29.68
N ARG A 130 -16.80 2.70 30.18
CA ARG A 130 -16.20 1.65 31.03
C ARG A 130 -16.30 0.24 30.44
N LEU A 131 -16.19 0.13 29.11
CA LEU A 131 -16.23 -1.15 28.40
C LEU A 131 -14.92 -1.93 28.65
N PRO A 132 -14.93 -3.27 28.56
CA PRO A 132 -13.75 -4.10 28.81
C PRO A 132 -12.73 -4.05 27.65
N ILE A 133 -12.05 -2.91 27.49
CA ILE A 133 -11.12 -2.57 26.40
C ILE A 133 -10.14 -3.71 26.08
N LYS A 134 -9.31 -4.09 27.06
CA LYS A 134 -8.17 -4.99 26.82
C LYS A 134 -8.61 -6.36 26.31
N ASN A 135 -9.61 -6.97 26.94
CA ASN A 135 -10.08 -8.31 26.56
C ASN A 135 -10.85 -8.26 25.24
N THR A 136 -11.68 -7.24 25.05
CA THR A 136 -12.52 -7.12 23.86
C THR A 136 -11.68 -6.82 22.62
N ILE A 137 -10.81 -5.81 22.64
CA ILE A 137 -9.95 -5.50 21.48
C ILE A 137 -9.05 -6.68 21.16
N SER A 138 -8.44 -7.34 22.15
CA SER A 138 -7.55 -8.47 21.88
C SER A 138 -8.27 -9.66 21.27
N LYS A 139 -9.49 -9.98 21.73
CA LYS A 139 -10.32 -11.04 21.13
C LYS A 139 -10.80 -10.66 19.73
N SER A 140 -11.26 -9.43 19.54
CA SER A 140 -11.67 -8.91 18.24
C SER A 140 -10.51 -8.90 17.25
N ALA A 141 -9.29 -8.55 17.70
CA ALA A 141 -8.09 -8.56 16.89
C ALA A 141 -7.73 -9.96 16.43
N VAL A 142 -7.67 -10.94 17.34
CA VAL A 142 -7.39 -12.34 16.98
C VAL A 142 -8.41 -12.83 15.94
N PHE A 143 -9.70 -12.62 16.16
CA PHE A 143 -10.74 -13.02 15.22
C PHE A 143 -10.60 -12.32 13.86
N THR A 144 -10.48 -11.00 13.86
CA THR A 144 -10.40 -10.18 12.64
C THR A 144 -9.17 -10.53 11.82
N ILE A 145 -8.01 -10.67 12.47
CA ILE A 145 -6.76 -11.05 11.81
C ILE A 145 -6.89 -12.44 11.19
N SER A 146 -7.45 -13.43 11.90
CA SER A 146 -7.63 -14.77 11.34
C SER A 146 -8.49 -14.75 10.07
N VAL A 147 -9.61 -14.02 10.08
CA VAL A 147 -10.50 -13.89 8.91
C VAL A 147 -9.80 -13.18 7.77
N ILE A 148 -9.17 -12.02 8.02
CA ILE A 148 -8.51 -11.22 6.98
C ILE A 148 -7.31 -11.97 6.40
N THR A 149 -6.52 -12.67 7.20
CA THR A 149 -5.40 -13.47 6.69
C THR A 149 -5.86 -14.57 5.73
N ILE A 150 -6.95 -15.28 6.05
CA ILE A 150 -7.52 -16.29 5.15
C ILE A 150 -8.01 -15.64 3.85
N ALA A 151 -8.79 -14.56 3.95
CA ALA A 151 -9.30 -13.84 2.79
C ALA A 151 -8.17 -13.29 1.91
N SER A 152 -7.11 -12.76 2.52
CA SER A 152 -5.94 -12.23 1.82
C SER A 152 -5.13 -13.34 1.15
N GLY A 153 -5.02 -14.51 1.77
CA GLY A 153 -4.38 -15.68 1.18
C GLY A 153 -5.12 -16.19 -0.07
N ILE A 154 -6.45 -16.24 -0.02
CA ILE A 154 -7.30 -16.59 -1.18
C ILE A 154 -7.12 -15.55 -2.28
N LEU A 155 -7.18 -14.27 -1.95
CA LEU A 155 -7.02 -13.19 -2.92
C LEU A 155 -5.62 -13.22 -3.57
N ALA A 156 -4.56 -13.42 -2.77
CA ALA A 156 -3.20 -13.55 -3.26
C ALA A 156 -3.04 -14.76 -4.20
N TYR A 157 -3.64 -15.90 -3.85
CA TYR A 157 -3.68 -17.08 -4.71
C TYR A 157 -4.33 -16.77 -6.07
N ILE A 158 -5.49 -16.11 -6.08
CA ILE A 158 -6.18 -15.70 -7.32
C ILE A 158 -5.30 -14.78 -8.16
N ILE A 159 -4.75 -13.72 -7.56
CA ILE A 159 -3.88 -12.74 -8.24
C ILE A 159 -2.66 -13.45 -8.84
N SER A 160 -2.08 -14.42 -8.14
CA SER A 160 -0.91 -15.18 -8.63
C SER A 160 -1.17 -16.05 -9.87
N ARG A 161 -2.44 -16.29 -10.25
CA ARG A 161 -2.78 -17.11 -11.43
C ARG A 161 -2.63 -16.33 -12.73
N ASN A 162 -3.00 -15.06 -12.71
CA ASN A 162 -2.81 -14.14 -13.82
C ASN A 162 -2.67 -12.71 -13.25
N PHE A 163 -1.43 -12.26 -13.10
CA PHE A 163 -1.16 -10.95 -12.54
C PHE A 163 -1.59 -9.83 -13.50
N THR A 164 -1.39 -10.01 -14.81
CA THR A 164 -1.79 -9.03 -15.82
C THR A 164 -3.29 -8.75 -15.77
N ASP A 165 -4.14 -9.78 -15.73
CA ASP A 165 -5.59 -9.60 -15.62
C ASP A 165 -5.97 -8.93 -14.29
N ALA A 166 -5.33 -9.34 -13.19
CA ALA A 166 -5.56 -8.73 -11.88
C ALA A 166 -5.14 -7.25 -11.85
N PHE A 167 -4.06 -6.90 -12.53
CA PHE A 167 -3.57 -5.54 -12.69
C PHE A 167 -4.59 -4.71 -13.47
N ILE A 168 -5.12 -5.22 -14.59
CA ILE A 168 -6.16 -4.56 -15.38
C ILE A 168 -7.42 -4.31 -14.55
N VAL A 169 -7.96 -5.34 -13.90
CA VAL A 169 -9.16 -5.22 -13.05
C VAL A 169 -8.94 -4.21 -11.93
N LEU A 170 -7.76 -4.20 -11.31
CA LEU A 170 -7.42 -3.19 -10.30
C LEU A 170 -7.46 -1.77 -10.88
N HIS A 171 -6.92 -1.55 -12.08
CA HIS A 171 -6.94 -0.24 -12.71
C HIS A 171 -8.35 0.21 -13.09
N GLU A 172 -9.20 -0.69 -13.56
CA GLU A 172 -10.62 -0.41 -13.83
C GLU A 172 -11.41 -0.05 -12.56
N ILE A 173 -11.04 -0.61 -11.41
CA ILE A 173 -11.64 -0.25 -10.11
C ILE A 173 -11.16 1.14 -9.65
N LEU A 174 -9.89 1.47 -9.90
CA LEU A 174 -9.25 2.68 -9.38
C LEU A 174 -9.45 3.91 -10.27
N PHE A 175 -9.60 3.72 -11.58
CA PHE A 175 -9.62 4.79 -12.57
C PHE A 175 -10.83 4.67 -13.50
N THR A 176 -11.47 5.80 -13.78
CA THR A 176 -12.67 5.89 -14.63
C THR A 176 -12.37 6.33 -16.07
N ASN A 177 -11.10 6.43 -16.42
CA ASN A 177 -10.59 6.87 -17.72
C ASN A 177 -9.61 5.83 -18.28
N THR A 178 -9.09 6.06 -19.49
CA THR A 178 -8.15 5.16 -20.15
C THR A 178 -6.70 5.64 -20.12
N LEU A 179 -6.35 6.70 -19.39
CA LEU A 179 -5.00 7.29 -19.37
C LEU A 179 -3.92 6.30 -18.89
N TRP A 180 -4.31 5.35 -18.04
CA TRP A 180 -3.43 4.29 -17.53
C TRP A 180 -3.11 3.19 -18.55
N VAL A 181 -3.83 3.13 -19.68
CA VAL A 181 -3.52 2.19 -20.78
C VAL A 181 -2.36 2.77 -21.59
N LEU A 182 -1.15 2.34 -21.27
CA LEU A 182 0.09 2.81 -21.88
C LEU A 182 0.64 1.83 -22.92
N ASP A 183 1.43 2.33 -23.86
CA ASP A 183 2.04 1.58 -24.96
C ASP A 183 3.57 1.47 -24.76
N TYR A 184 4.10 0.23 -24.78
CA TYR A 184 5.54 -0.04 -24.63
C TYR A 184 6.42 0.66 -25.68
N SER A 185 5.89 1.01 -26.84
CA SER A 185 6.64 1.68 -27.91
C SER A 185 6.76 3.20 -27.72
N THR A 186 5.85 3.83 -26.99
CA THR A 186 5.79 5.30 -26.84
C THR A 186 5.94 5.79 -25.40
N ASP A 187 5.59 4.96 -24.41
CA ASP A 187 5.45 5.35 -23.01
C ASP A 187 6.60 4.76 -22.18
N ARG A 188 7.52 5.63 -21.75
CA ARG A 188 8.74 5.24 -21.02
C ARG A 188 8.45 4.82 -19.58
N LEU A 189 7.39 5.33 -18.97
CA LEU A 189 6.90 4.95 -17.64
C LEU A 189 6.64 3.44 -17.60
N LEU A 190 5.96 2.89 -18.59
CA LEU A 190 5.66 1.45 -18.64
C LEU A 190 6.94 0.60 -18.79
N ASN A 191 7.93 1.10 -19.54
CA ASN A 191 9.23 0.45 -19.68
C ASN A 191 10.10 0.57 -18.42
N MET A 192 9.95 1.65 -17.66
CA MET A 192 10.66 1.89 -16.40
C MET A 192 10.14 1.02 -15.26
N VAL A 193 8.84 0.72 -15.23
CA VAL A 193 8.21 -0.14 -14.22
C VAL A 193 7.47 -1.30 -14.91
N PRO A 194 8.20 -2.29 -15.47
CA PRO A 194 7.58 -3.42 -16.16
C PRO A 194 6.73 -4.28 -15.21
N GLU A 195 5.90 -5.19 -15.73
CA GLU A 195 4.98 -5.99 -14.90
C GLU A 195 5.65 -6.66 -13.68
N ILE A 196 6.85 -7.23 -13.88
CA ILE A 196 7.63 -7.88 -12.82
C ILE A 196 8.01 -6.92 -11.68
N PHE A 197 8.20 -5.64 -11.96
CA PHE A 197 8.41 -4.60 -10.94
C PHE A 197 7.21 -4.53 -9.99
N PHE A 198 5.99 -4.53 -10.54
CA PHE A 198 4.76 -4.47 -9.74
C PHE A 198 4.50 -5.77 -8.97
N ILE A 199 4.82 -6.93 -9.55
CA ILE A 199 4.77 -8.22 -8.84
C ILE A 199 5.70 -8.17 -7.62
N ASN A 200 6.96 -7.80 -7.82
CA ASN A 200 7.96 -7.73 -6.75
C ASN A 200 7.60 -6.67 -5.69
N MET A 201 7.03 -5.55 -6.11
CA MET A 201 6.53 -4.53 -5.20
C MET A 201 5.36 -5.07 -4.35
N ALA A 202 4.38 -5.73 -4.97
CA ALA A 202 3.24 -6.33 -4.28
C ALA A 202 3.69 -7.40 -3.27
N ILE A 203 4.66 -8.25 -3.64
CA ILE A 203 5.26 -9.24 -2.74
C ILE A 203 5.92 -8.54 -1.54
N LYS A 204 6.76 -7.53 -1.78
CA LYS A 204 7.48 -6.81 -0.70
C LYS A 204 6.51 -6.11 0.26
N ILE A 205 5.48 -5.46 -0.28
CA ILE A 205 4.39 -4.84 0.51
C ILE A 205 3.67 -5.91 1.34
N GLY A 206 3.35 -7.05 0.73
CA GLY A 206 2.69 -8.19 1.38
C GLY A 206 3.51 -8.75 2.54
N VAL A 207 4.80 -8.97 2.35
CA VAL A 207 5.71 -9.46 3.41
C VAL A 207 5.77 -8.49 4.58
N ILE A 208 6.01 -7.20 4.33
CA ILE A 208 6.07 -6.18 5.39
C ILE A 208 4.74 -6.07 6.14
N PHE A 209 3.62 -6.09 5.40
CA PHE A 209 2.29 -6.11 5.97
C PHE A 209 2.06 -7.32 6.89
N LEU A 210 2.35 -8.52 6.41
CA LEU A 210 2.19 -9.76 7.17
C LEU A 210 3.06 -9.78 8.42
N CYS A 211 4.30 -9.28 8.36
CA CYS A 211 5.15 -9.13 9.55
C CYS A 211 4.52 -8.20 10.60
N MET A 212 4.01 -7.04 10.19
CA MET A 212 3.36 -6.10 11.13
C MET A 212 2.05 -6.68 11.71
N VAL A 213 1.24 -7.33 10.88
CA VAL A 213 0.01 -8.01 11.32
C VAL A 213 0.31 -9.16 12.26
N PHE A 214 1.37 -9.93 11.99
CA PHE A 214 1.80 -11.02 12.87
C PHE A 214 2.22 -10.52 14.25
N ILE A 215 2.98 -9.42 14.32
CA ILE A 215 3.32 -8.77 15.60
C ILE A 215 2.05 -8.34 16.34
N TYR A 216 1.11 -7.68 15.64
CA TYR A 216 -0.18 -7.27 16.21
C TYR A 216 -1.00 -8.48 16.73
N PHE A 217 -0.97 -9.59 15.99
CA PHE A 217 -1.61 -10.84 16.38
C PHE A 217 -1.01 -11.43 17.65
N ILE A 218 0.32 -11.56 17.74
CA ILE A 218 1.02 -12.12 18.91
C ILE A 218 0.73 -11.27 20.17
N ILE A 219 0.80 -9.95 20.06
CA ILE A 219 0.47 -9.04 21.17
C ILE A 219 -0.97 -9.27 21.65
N SER A 220 -1.91 -9.35 20.70
CA SER A 220 -3.33 -9.59 21.01
C SER A 220 -3.53 -10.96 21.66
N LEU A 221 -2.90 -12.01 21.14
CA LEU A 221 -2.99 -13.37 21.66
C LEU A 221 -2.47 -13.46 23.09
N ILE A 222 -1.31 -12.86 23.40
CA ILE A 222 -0.75 -12.81 24.77
C ILE A 222 -1.75 -12.19 25.74
N PHE A 223 -2.43 -11.10 25.36
CA PHE A 223 -3.42 -10.47 26.20
C PHE A 223 -4.67 -11.33 26.41
N VAL A 224 -5.12 -12.06 25.40
CA VAL A 224 -6.21 -13.04 25.54
C VAL A 224 -5.81 -14.15 26.52
N LEU A 225 -4.63 -14.74 26.37
CA LEU A 225 -4.15 -15.84 27.21
C LEU A 225 -3.95 -15.42 28.68
N LYS A 226 -3.35 -14.25 28.92
CA LYS A 226 -3.23 -13.69 30.28
C LYS A 226 -4.57 -13.34 30.91
N GLY A 227 -5.57 -12.98 30.10
CA GLY A 227 -6.94 -12.72 30.56
C GLY A 227 -7.65 -13.97 31.07
N ARG A 228 -7.43 -15.14 30.45
CA ARG A 228 -8.02 -16.42 30.86
C ARG A 228 -7.49 -16.93 32.20
N LYS A 229 -6.19 -16.70 32.48
CA LYS A 229 -5.55 -17.10 33.75
C LYS A 229 -6.03 -16.32 34.98
N LYS A 230 -6.68 -15.16 34.81
CA LYS A 230 -7.25 -14.37 35.93
C LYS A 230 -8.69 -14.75 36.28
N THR A 231 -9.36 -15.55 35.45
CA THR A 231 -10.76 -15.96 35.62
C THR A 231 -10.91 -17.44 36.00
N SER A 232 -9.79 -18.15 36.11
CA SER A 232 -9.67 -19.50 36.69
C SER A 232 -9.02 -19.39 38.05
#